data_AF-A0A417Z0Q8-F1
#
_entry.id   AF-A0A417Z0Q8-F1
#
_cell.length_a   1.000
_cell.length_b   1.000
_cell.length_c   1.000
_cell.angle_alpha   90.00
_cell.angle_beta   90.00
_cell.angle_gamma   90.00
#
_symmetry.space_group_name_H-M   'P 1'
#
loop_
_entity.id
_entity.type
_entity.pdbx_description
1 polymer ?
#
loop_
_entity_poly.entity_id
_entity_poly.type
_entity_poly.pdbx_seq_one_letter_code
_entity_poly.pdbx_strand_id
1 'polypeptide(L)'
;MISVVVCTNREAFIPNILENFSRQTFEEKELIVILNSSLINASAPDLNVRFVTLPETMSLGECLNQGVKLATYDYVAKMDDDDFYGADYLEEAYEGLLATNADLVGKSTFYIYFQKNHELRLYNANWEKRWIPKTEKYKTNYFMSGATLVFRKEVMANILFPHVNVGEDSHFQQVCFRQGLKMFSLSKSHYAYIRYPSPRHHHSDVKEHLLRRRSKFVANLTSIESLNKL
;
A
#
# COMPACT_ATOMS: atom_id res chain seq x y z
N MET A 1 7.27 11.90 -11.06
CA MET A 1 5.93 12.33 -10.60
C MET A 1 5.12 11.09 -10.24
N ILE A 2 4.38 11.10 -9.13
CA ILE A 2 3.59 9.95 -8.65
C ILE A 2 2.17 10.38 -8.25
N SER A 3 1.15 9.65 -8.71
CA SER A 3 -0.22 9.77 -8.19
C SER A 3 -0.45 8.74 -7.08
N VAL A 4 -0.72 9.21 -5.87
CA VAL A 4 -1.09 8.36 -4.75
C VAL A 4 -2.59 8.09 -4.81
N VAL A 5 -3.00 6.82 -4.76
CA VAL A 5 -4.39 6.39 -4.76
C VAL A 5 -4.70 5.68 -3.45
N VAL A 6 -5.69 6.21 -2.74
CA VAL A 6 -6.22 5.64 -1.49
C VAL A 6 -7.72 5.48 -1.62
N CYS A 7 -8.26 4.37 -1.12
CA CYS A 7 -9.70 4.17 -0.99
C CYS A 7 -10.04 4.05 0.49
N THR A 8 -11.13 4.69 0.92
CA THR A 8 -11.64 4.56 2.28
C THR A 8 -13.17 4.63 2.31
N ASN A 9 -13.77 3.81 3.16
CA ASN A 9 -15.15 3.95 3.62
C ASN A 9 -15.19 4.31 5.12
N ARG A 10 -14.11 4.88 5.65
CA ARG A 10 -13.90 5.16 7.08
C ARG A 10 -13.42 6.59 7.28
N GLU A 11 -14.34 7.50 7.57
CA GLU A 11 -14.05 8.92 7.80
C GLU A 11 -12.93 9.16 8.83
N ALA A 12 -12.87 8.34 9.88
CA ALA A 12 -11.88 8.44 10.94
C ALA A 12 -10.41 8.29 10.46
N PHE A 13 -10.17 7.70 9.29
CA PHE A 13 -8.82 7.52 8.73
C PHE A 13 -8.39 8.65 7.78
N ILE A 14 -9.28 9.58 7.42
CA ILE A 14 -8.94 10.71 6.55
C ILE A 14 -7.78 11.54 7.10
N PRO A 15 -7.71 11.88 8.40
CA PRO A 15 -6.54 12.56 8.96
C PRO A 15 -5.24 11.77 8.75
N ASN A 16 -5.26 10.44 8.92
CA ASN A 16 -4.09 9.58 8.72
C ASN A 16 -3.64 9.57 7.25
N ILE A 17 -4.59 9.52 6.30
CA ILE A 17 -4.30 9.61 4.86
C ILE A 17 -3.56 10.93 4.55
N LEU A 18 -4.11 12.05 5.02
CA LEU A 18 -3.55 13.38 4.76
C LEU A 18 -2.21 13.57 5.45
N GLU A 19 -2.04 13.05 6.66
CA GLU A 19 -0.76 13.08 7.37
C GLU A 19 0.31 12.24 6.67
N ASN A 20 -0.02 11.03 6.23
CA ASN A 20 0.89 10.17 5.47
C ASN A 20 1.32 10.81 4.15
N PHE A 21 0.40 11.49 3.44
CA PHE A 21 0.69 12.18 2.19
C PHE A 21 1.54 13.44 2.38
N SER A 22 1.16 14.29 3.34
CA SER A 22 1.84 15.56 3.61
C SER A 22 3.28 15.39 4.07
N ARG A 23 3.58 14.34 4.85
CA ARG A 23 4.95 14.07 5.30
C ARG A 23 5.90 13.51 4.23
N GLN A 24 5.41 13.11 3.05
CA GLN A 24 6.32 12.56 2.03
C GLN A 24 7.28 13.64 1.54
N THR A 25 8.58 13.35 1.49
CA THR A 25 9.63 14.26 0.98
C THR A 25 9.59 14.41 -0.54
N PHE A 26 8.97 13.45 -1.25
CA PHE A 26 8.75 13.51 -2.68
C PHE A 26 7.79 14.65 -3.05
N GLU A 27 8.28 15.67 -3.76
CA GLU A 27 7.50 16.90 -4.06
C GLU A 27 6.48 16.70 -5.18
N GLU A 28 6.88 16.03 -6.26
CA GLU A 28 6.11 15.90 -7.50
C GLU A 28 5.01 14.82 -7.40
N LYS A 29 4.05 15.04 -6.50
CA LYS A 29 2.97 14.10 -6.16
C LYS A 29 1.59 14.74 -6.15
N GLU A 30 0.57 13.92 -6.40
CA GLU A 30 -0.84 14.22 -6.14
C GLU A 30 -1.47 13.10 -5.32
N LEU A 31 -2.58 13.40 -4.63
CA LEU A 31 -3.36 12.43 -3.88
C LEU A 31 -4.77 12.32 -4.45
N ILE A 32 -5.22 11.09 -4.70
CA ILE A 32 -6.59 10.78 -5.09
C ILE A 32 -7.18 9.89 -4.01
N VAL A 33 -8.14 10.44 -3.27
CA VAL A 33 -8.87 9.72 -2.22
C VAL A 33 -10.25 9.35 -2.75
N ILE A 34 -10.47 8.05 -2.92
CA ILE A 34 -11.77 7.48 -3.24
C ILE A 34 -12.56 7.29 -1.95
N LEU A 35 -13.66 8.02 -1.81
CA LEU A 35 -14.59 7.91 -0.70
C LEU A 35 -15.68 6.90 -1.10
N ASN A 36 -15.55 5.66 -0.63
CA ASN A 36 -16.51 4.58 -0.89
C ASN A 36 -17.64 4.58 0.16
N SER A 37 -18.18 5.76 0.44
CA SER A 37 -19.43 5.97 1.16
C SER A 37 -19.96 7.36 0.86
N SER A 38 -21.27 7.46 0.61
CA SER A 38 -21.94 8.74 0.37
C SER A 38 -22.08 9.59 1.63
N LEU A 39 -21.83 9.00 2.80
CA LEU A 39 -21.90 9.66 4.10
C LEU A 39 -20.62 10.41 4.44
N ILE A 40 -19.53 10.15 3.71
CA ILE A 40 -18.22 10.73 3.97
C ILE A 40 -18.03 11.95 3.07
N ASN A 41 -17.67 13.07 3.68
CA ASN A 41 -17.26 14.27 2.98
C ASN A 41 -15.94 14.76 3.55
N ALA A 42 -15.01 15.13 2.67
CA ALA A 42 -13.72 15.65 3.08
C ALA A 42 -13.20 16.67 2.06
N SER A 43 -12.40 17.60 2.58
CA SER A 43 -11.70 18.60 1.79
C SER A 43 -10.38 18.93 2.47
N ALA A 44 -9.37 19.22 1.66
CA ALA A 44 -8.06 19.67 2.12
C ALA A 44 -7.49 20.61 1.06
N PRO A 45 -7.98 21.86 1.01
CA PRO A 45 -7.70 22.81 -0.09
C PRO A 45 -6.22 23.20 -0.18
N ASP A 46 -5.47 23.04 0.90
CA ASP A 46 -4.04 23.39 0.97
C ASP A 46 -3.12 22.26 0.46
N LEU A 47 -3.68 21.14 0.00
CA LEU A 47 -2.93 20.00 -0.51
C LEU A 47 -3.33 19.72 -1.97
N ASN A 48 -2.39 19.15 -2.74
CA ASN A 48 -2.68 18.62 -4.07
C ASN A 48 -3.47 17.30 -3.95
N VAL A 49 -4.73 17.40 -3.53
CA VAL A 49 -5.60 16.25 -3.25
C VAL A 49 -6.95 16.40 -3.94
N ARG A 50 -7.45 15.28 -4.45
CA ARG A 50 -8.80 15.14 -5.01
C ARG A 50 -9.57 14.09 -4.25
N PHE A 51 -10.69 14.49 -3.67
CA PHE A 51 -11.67 13.56 -3.10
C PHE A 51 -12.72 13.21 -4.16
N VAL A 52 -13.01 11.92 -4.33
CA VAL A 52 -14.02 11.44 -5.28
C VAL A 52 -14.91 10.42 -4.58
N THR A 53 -16.19 10.75 -4.46
CA THR A 53 -17.19 9.86 -3.87
C THR A 53 -17.69 8.86 -4.91
N LEU A 54 -17.65 7.57 -4.57
CA LEU A 54 -18.20 6.48 -5.36
C LEU A 54 -19.28 5.70 -4.59
N PRO A 55 -20.24 5.05 -5.27
CA PRO A 55 -21.28 4.25 -4.62
C PRO A 55 -20.68 3.13 -3.75
N GLU A 56 -21.29 2.89 -2.58
CA GLU A 56 -20.92 1.81 -1.64
C GLU A 56 -21.05 0.39 -2.24
N THR A 57 -21.79 0.27 -3.34
CA THR A 57 -21.92 -0.99 -4.08
C THR A 57 -20.68 -1.34 -4.90
N MET A 58 -19.81 -0.36 -5.20
CA MET A 58 -18.55 -0.62 -5.89
C MET A 58 -17.57 -1.30 -4.95
N SER A 59 -16.90 -2.33 -5.44
CA SER A 59 -15.87 -3.03 -4.69
C SER A 59 -14.60 -2.20 -4.53
N LEU A 60 -13.76 -2.56 -3.55
CA LEU A 60 -12.44 -1.96 -3.35
C LEU A 60 -11.61 -1.98 -4.62
N GLY A 61 -11.54 -3.12 -5.32
CA GLY A 61 -10.82 -3.22 -6.58
C GLY A 61 -11.33 -2.27 -7.66
N GLU A 62 -12.65 -2.10 -7.80
CA GLU A 62 -13.21 -1.10 -8.72
C GLU A 62 -12.92 0.33 -8.30
N CYS A 63 -12.99 0.63 -7.00
CA CYS A 63 -12.63 1.94 -6.45
C CYS A 63 -11.17 2.29 -6.77
N LEU A 64 -10.25 1.36 -6.55
CA LEU A 64 -8.84 1.52 -6.92
C LEU A 64 -8.66 1.73 -8.42
N ASN A 65 -9.37 0.97 -9.26
CA ASN A 65 -9.35 1.16 -10.72
C ASN A 65 -9.83 2.57 -11.13
N GLN A 66 -10.88 3.11 -10.51
CA GLN A 66 -11.33 4.48 -10.77
C GLN A 66 -10.29 5.51 -10.30
N GLY A 67 -9.67 5.29 -9.13
CA GLY A 67 -8.59 6.13 -8.65
C GLY A 67 -7.41 6.19 -9.63
N VAL A 68 -6.98 5.05 -10.16
CA VAL A 68 -5.91 5.02 -11.17
C VAL A 68 -6.34 5.67 -12.48
N LYS A 69 -7.60 5.54 -12.90
CA LYS A 69 -8.10 6.22 -14.10
C LYS A 69 -8.01 7.75 -13.96
N LEU A 70 -8.22 8.27 -12.75
CA LEU A 70 -8.14 9.70 -12.43
C LEU A 70 -6.72 10.23 -12.25
N ALA A 71 -5.75 9.34 -12.01
CA ALA A 71 -4.33 9.68 -11.88
C ALA A 71 -3.84 10.45 -13.11
N THR A 72 -3.09 11.53 -12.91
CA THR A 72 -2.55 12.36 -13.99
C THR A 72 -1.09 12.03 -14.31
N TYR A 73 -0.37 11.39 -13.39
CA TYR A 73 1.04 11.03 -13.56
C TYR A 73 1.26 9.60 -14.06
N ASP A 74 2.49 9.35 -14.53
CA ASP A 74 2.90 8.06 -15.14
C ASP A 74 3.11 6.93 -14.12
N TYR A 75 3.19 7.25 -12.84
CA TYR A 75 3.41 6.30 -11.77
C TYR A 75 2.29 6.40 -10.74
N VAL A 76 1.84 5.25 -10.25
CA VAL A 76 0.76 5.15 -9.28
C VAL A 76 1.26 4.42 -8.05
N ALA A 77 1.02 5.00 -6.87
CA ALA A 77 1.24 4.35 -5.57
C ALA A 77 -0.12 4.04 -4.93
N LYS A 78 -0.40 2.76 -4.68
CA LYS A 78 -1.53 2.35 -3.83
C LYS A 78 -1.08 2.46 -2.38
N MET A 79 -1.81 3.25 -1.59
CA MET A 79 -1.65 3.30 -0.13
C MET A 79 -2.98 2.89 0.54
N ASP A 80 -2.89 2.27 1.70
CA ASP A 80 -4.04 1.98 2.56
C ASP A 80 -4.23 3.15 3.53
N ASP A 81 -5.47 3.42 3.92
CA ASP A 81 -5.86 4.56 4.76
C ASP A 81 -5.44 4.41 6.24
N ASP A 82 -5.13 3.20 6.70
CA ASP A 82 -4.95 2.83 8.10
C ASP A 82 -3.50 2.43 8.44
N ASP A 83 -2.62 2.43 7.44
CA ASP A 83 -1.21 2.10 7.61
C ASP A 83 -0.33 3.32 7.89
N PHE A 84 0.93 3.06 8.26
CA PHE A 84 1.95 4.09 8.45
C PHE A 84 2.92 4.11 7.27
N TYR A 85 3.15 5.31 6.74
CA TYR A 85 4.15 5.57 5.71
C TYR A 85 5.16 6.62 6.20
N GLY A 86 6.44 6.28 6.10
CA GLY A 86 7.55 7.17 6.45
C GLY A 86 7.76 8.26 5.39
N ALA A 87 8.51 9.30 5.74
CA ALA A 87 8.71 10.47 4.88
C ALA A 87 9.32 10.14 3.50
N ASP A 88 10.25 9.19 3.44
CA ASP A 88 10.94 8.82 2.19
C ASP A 88 10.31 7.61 1.47
N TYR A 89 9.07 7.23 1.83
CA TYR A 89 8.42 6.06 1.23
C TYR A 89 8.23 6.21 -0.29
N LEU A 90 7.71 7.35 -0.74
CA LEU A 90 7.50 7.60 -2.17
C LEU A 90 8.83 7.80 -2.92
N GLU A 91 9.81 8.44 -2.29
CA GLU A 91 11.16 8.62 -2.85
C GLU A 91 11.81 7.26 -3.11
N GLU A 92 11.86 6.37 -2.11
CA GLU A 92 12.41 5.03 -2.26
C GLU A 92 11.69 4.22 -3.35
N ALA A 93 10.36 4.33 -3.42
CA ALA A 93 9.59 3.62 -4.42
C ALA A 93 9.87 4.14 -5.85
N TYR A 94 9.99 5.45 -6.01
CA TYR A 94 10.31 6.09 -7.28
C TYR A 94 11.72 5.71 -7.75
N GLU A 95 12.72 5.88 -6.88
CA GLU A 95 14.10 5.51 -7.16
C GLU A 95 14.22 4.02 -7.47
N GLY A 96 13.50 3.18 -6.72
CA GLY A 96 13.45 1.73 -6.93
C GLY A 96 12.94 1.37 -8.32
N LEU A 97 11.87 2.02 -8.80
CA LEU A 97 11.36 1.84 -10.16
C LEU A 97 12.37 2.26 -11.23
N LEU A 98 13.03 3.41 -11.05
CA LEU A 98 14.00 3.92 -12.01
C LEU A 98 15.27 3.07 -12.07
N ALA A 99 15.87 2.79 -10.91
CA ALA A 99 17.14 2.08 -10.81
C ALA A 99 17.05 0.63 -11.30
N THR A 100 15.90 -0.01 -11.09
CA THR A 100 15.68 -1.41 -11.49
C THR A 100 15.03 -1.53 -12.86
N ASN A 101 14.44 -0.44 -13.38
CA ASN A 101 13.52 -0.47 -14.50
C ASN A 101 12.40 -1.52 -14.32
N ALA A 102 11.90 -1.66 -13.08
CA ALA A 102 10.77 -2.53 -12.77
C ALA A 102 9.46 -1.97 -13.36
N ASP A 103 8.51 -2.87 -13.59
CA ASP A 103 7.14 -2.51 -13.99
C ASP A 103 6.27 -2.28 -12.74
N LEU A 104 6.59 -3.00 -11.65
CA LEU A 104 5.94 -2.96 -10.35
C LEU A 104 6.97 -3.12 -9.23
N VAL A 105 6.92 -2.27 -8.22
CA VAL A 105 7.66 -2.41 -6.96
C VAL A 105 6.71 -2.51 -5.78
N GLY A 106 7.23 -3.00 -4.66
CA GLY A 106 6.53 -3.05 -3.39
C GLY A 106 7.39 -3.66 -2.29
N LYS A 107 6.82 -4.00 -1.14
CA LYS A 107 7.59 -4.52 0.01
C LYS A 107 7.14 -5.93 0.36
N SER A 108 7.98 -6.92 0.07
CA SER A 108 7.75 -8.31 0.51
C SER A 108 8.19 -8.55 1.94
N THR A 109 9.21 -7.83 2.42
CA THR A 109 9.58 -7.77 3.84
C THR A 109 9.14 -6.42 4.38
N PHE A 110 8.35 -6.40 5.46
CA PHE A 110 7.82 -5.17 6.04
C PHE A 110 7.57 -5.33 7.54
N TYR A 111 7.47 -4.19 8.23
CA TYR A 111 7.11 -4.17 9.64
C TYR A 111 5.60 -4.33 9.84
N ILE A 112 5.23 -5.05 10.89
CA ILE A 112 3.87 -5.12 11.42
C ILE A 112 3.91 -4.60 12.84
N TYR A 113 3.11 -3.58 13.15
CA TYR A 113 2.96 -3.07 14.49
C TYR A 113 1.63 -3.52 15.09
N PHE A 114 1.70 -4.40 16.09
CA PHE A 114 0.53 -4.85 16.86
C PHE A 114 0.23 -3.82 17.94
N GLN A 115 -0.64 -2.86 17.61
CA GLN A 115 -0.96 -1.73 18.48
C GLN A 115 -1.53 -2.17 19.83
N LYS A 116 -2.25 -3.30 19.90
CA LYS A 116 -2.75 -3.84 21.17
C LYS A 116 -1.60 -4.23 22.13
N ASN A 117 -0.49 -4.70 21.59
CA ASN A 117 0.61 -5.29 22.35
C ASN A 117 1.86 -4.39 22.39
N HIS A 118 1.83 -3.25 21.70
CA HIS A 118 2.99 -2.37 21.53
C HIS A 118 4.18 -3.13 20.92
N GLU A 119 3.89 -4.06 20.00
CA GLU A 119 4.84 -5.06 19.52
C GLU A 119 5.14 -4.86 18.03
N LEU A 120 6.41 -4.65 17.69
CA LEU A 120 6.88 -4.59 16.32
C LEU A 120 7.41 -5.96 15.88
N ARG A 121 6.95 -6.42 14.72
CA ARG A 121 7.39 -7.68 14.10
C ARG A 121 7.81 -7.46 12.65
N LEU A 122 8.74 -8.26 12.15
CA LEU A 122 9.21 -8.24 10.77
C LEU A 122 8.59 -9.40 9.99
N TYR A 123 7.72 -9.10 9.04
CA TYR A 123 7.05 -10.08 8.19
C TYR A 123 7.98 -10.54 7.06
N ASN A 124 7.95 -11.86 6.76
CA ASN A 124 8.58 -12.44 5.58
C ASN A 124 10.04 -12.00 5.39
N ALA A 125 10.84 -12.16 6.45
CA ALA A 125 12.25 -11.75 6.48
C ALA A 125 13.05 -12.34 5.31
N ASN A 126 14.10 -11.62 4.90
CA ASN A 126 15.00 -11.96 3.79
C ASN A 126 14.36 -11.90 2.40
N TRP A 127 13.30 -11.11 2.21
CA TRP A 127 12.65 -10.86 0.91
C TRP A 127 12.70 -9.39 0.50
N GLU A 128 13.49 -8.54 1.16
CA GLU A 128 13.77 -7.16 0.74
C GLU A 128 14.87 -7.08 -0.33
N LYS A 129 14.90 -5.95 -1.05
CA LYS A 129 15.93 -5.54 -2.03
C LYS A 129 16.26 -6.61 -3.07
N ARG A 130 15.23 -7.17 -3.72
CA ARG A 130 15.41 -8.25 -4.70
C ARG A 130 14.32 -8.32 -5.74
N TRP A 131 14.69 -8.87 -6.89
CA TRP A 131 13.75 -9.30 -7.91
C TRP A 131 12.87 -10.45 -7.40
N ILE A 132 11.58 -10.38 -7.71
CA ILE A 132 10.70 -11.53 -7.59
C ILE A 132 11.09 -12.53 -8.69
N PRO A 133 11.45 -13.79 -8.35
CA PRO A 133 11.95 -14.74 -9.33
C PRO A 133 10.91 -15.09 -10.40
N LYS A 134 11.30 -15.08 -11.68
CA LYS A 134 10.48 -15.62 -12.78
C LYS A 134 10.47 -17.14 -12.73
N THR A 135 9.52 -17.71 -11.98
CA THR A 135 9.30 -19.16 -11.88
C THR A 135 7.96 -19.57 -12.48
N GLU A 136 7.77 -20.85 -12.78
CA GLU A 136 6.50 -21.36 -13.33
C GLU A 136 5.29 -21.04 -12.43
N LYS A 137 5.47 -21.12 -11.11
CA LYS A 137 4.41 -20.90 -10.12
C LYS A 137 4.69 -19.69 -9.25
N TYR A 138 3.65 -18.92 -8.98
CA TYR A 138 3.67 -17.87 -7.96
C TYR A 138 3.76 -18.50 -6.57
N LYS A 139 4.63 -17.98 -5.71
CA LYS A 139 4.82 -18.48 -4.34
C LYS A 139 4.39 -17.43 -3.33
N THR A 140 3.94 -17.89 -2.16
CA THR A 140 3.43 -17.01 -1.11
C THR A 140 4.47 -16.01 -0.59
N ASN A 141 5.76 -16.34 -0.64
CA ASN A 141 6.88 -15.48 -0.26
C ASN A 141 7.21 -14.38 -1.27
N TYR A 142 6.64 -14.42 -2.47
CA TYR A 142 6.77 -13.37 -3.48
C TYR A 142 5.85 -12.19 -3.22
N PHE A 143 4.81 -12.40 -2.40
CA PHE A 143 3.83 -11.37 -2.07
C PHE A 143 4.51 -10.12 -1.54
N MET A 144 4.19 -8.98 -2.16
CA MET A 144 4.44 -7.64 -1.66
C MET A 144 3.15 -7.14 -1.00
N SER A 145 3.24 -6.43 0.13
CA SER A 145 2.04 -5.88 0.76
C SER A 145 1.25 -5.05 -0.25
N GLY A 146 -0.06 -5.27 -0.39
CA GLY A 146 -0.90 -4.52 -1.32
C GLY A 146 -0.90 -3.03 -1.05
N ALA A 147 -0.75 -2.64 0.21
CA ALA A 147 -0.61 -1.27 0.66
C ALA A 147 0.71 -0.60 0.21
N THR A 148 1.60 -1.36 -0.45
CA THR A 148 2.94 -0.89 -0.83
C THR A 148 3.21 -0.93 -2.34
N LEU A 149 2.19 -1.24 -3.14
CA LEU A 149 2.38 -1.42 -4.58
C LEU A 149 2.55 -0.06 -5.26
N VAL A 150 3.66 0.11 -5.98
CA VAL A 150 3.92 1.27 -6.82
C VAL A 150 4.31 0.80 -8.22
N PHE A 151 3.64 1.29 -9.26
CA PHE A 151 3.78 0.77 -10.62
C PHE A 151 3.63 1.86 -11.67
N ARG A 152 4.08 1.57 -12.89
CA ARG A 152 3.81 2.42 -14.06
C ARG A 152 2.32 2.34 -14.39
N LYS A 153 1.66 3.49 -14.54
CA LYS A 153 0.22 3.59 -14.82
C LYS A 153 -0.21 2.75 -16.02
N GLU A 154 0.66 2.63 -17.03
CA GLU A 154 0.42 1.81 -18.23
C GLU A 154 0.18 0.32 -17.95
N VAL A 155 0.63 -0.21 -16.81
CA VAL A 155 0.34 -1.59 -16.38
C VAL A 155 -1.18 -1.82 -16.32
N MET A 156 -1.94 -0.79 -15.92
CA MET A 156 -3.40 -0.86 -15.82
C MET A 156 -4.14 -0.74 -17.15
N ALA A 157 -3.43 -0.57 -18.27
CA ALA A 157 -4.06 -0.73 -19.58
C ALA A 157 -4.52 -2.18 -19.83
N ASN A 158 -3.82 -3.17 -19.24
CA ASN A 158 -4.09 -4.59 -19.47
C ASN A 158 -4.35 -5.39 -18.19
N ILE A 159 -3.99 -4.85 -17.01
CA ILE A 159 -4.10 -5.54 -15.73
C ILE A 159 -4.86 -4.66 -14.75
N LEU A 160 -6.12 -4.99 -14.47
CA LEU A 160 -6.94 -4.27 -13.49
C LEU A 160 -7.00 -5.01 -12.16
N PHE A 161 -7.30 -4.30 -11.07
CA PHE A 161 -7.74 -4.93 -9.83
C PHE A 161 -9.09 -5.63 -10.10
N PRO A 162 -9.30 -6.87 -9.63
CA PRO A 162 -10.57 -7.56 -9.83
C PRO A 162 -11.69 -6.92 -9.00
N HIS A 163 -12.94 -7.11 -9.40
CA HIS A 163 -14.12 -6.67 -8.65
C HIS A 163 -14.31 -7.50 -7.36
N VAL A 164 -13.50 -7.23 -6.33
CA VAL A 164 -13.57 -7.87 -5.00
C VAL A 164 -13.18 -6.87 -3.92
N ASN A 165 -13.63 -7.12 -2.69
CA ASN A 165 -13.26 -6.34 -1.50
C ASN A 165 -12.07 -6.92 -0.73
N VAL A 166 -11.69 -8.17 -1.02
CA VAL A 166 -10.60 -8.86 -0.34
C VAL A 166 -9.77 -9.63 -1.38
N GLY A 167 -8.46 -9.41 -1.37
CA GLY A 167 -7.50 -10.11 -2.22
C GLY A 167 -7.35 -9.52 -3.63
N GLU A 168 -7.84 -8.30 -3.83
CA GLU A 168 -7.67 -7.53 -5.07
C GLU A 168 -6.18 -7.31 -5.38
N ASP A 169 -5.38 -6.98 -4.36
CA ASP A 169 -3.94 -6.78 -4.45
C ASP A 169 -3.17 -8.05 -4.85
N SER A 170 -3.59 -9.18 -4.29
CA SER A 170 -2.97 -10.48 -4.41
C SER A 170 -3.25 -11.04 -5.79
N HIS A 171 -4.48 -10.85 -6.28
CA HIS A 171 -4.84 -11.20 -7.64
C HIS A 171 -4.09 -10.34 -8.65
N PHE A 172 -4.04 -9.02 -8.46
CA PHE A 172 -3.30 -8.10 -9.32
C PHE A 172 -1.82 -8.51 -9.45
N GLN A 173 -1.15 -8.78 -8.33
CA GLN A 173 0.24 -9.25 -8.32
C GLN A 173 0.42 -10.59 -9.04
N GLN A 174 -0.51 -11.53 -8.87
CA GLN A 174 -0.45 -12.82 -9.57
C GLN A 174 -0.65 -12.67 -11.08
N VAL A 175 -1.51 -11.76 -11.54
CA VAL A 175 -1.67 -11.48 -12.98
C VAL A 175 -0.39 -10.84 -13.52
N CYS A 176 0.17 -9.84 -12.83
CA CYS A 176 1.46 -9.22 -13.18
C CYS A 176 2.57 -10.28 -13.33
N PHE A 177 2.67 -11.17 -12.36
CA PHE A 177 3.63 -12.27 -12.38
C PHE A 177 3.43 -13.19 -13.58
N ARG A 178 2.19 -13.64 -13.84
CA ARG A 178 1.87 -14.53 -14.96
C ARG A 178 2.11 -13.89 -16.33
N GLN A 179 1.94 -12.58 -16.44
CA GLN A 179 2.26 -11.82 -17.64
C GLN A 179 3.76 -11.47 -17.77
N GLY A 180 4.59 -11.90 -16.81
CA GLY A 180 6.04 -11.77 -16.89
C GLY A 180 6.59 -10.38 -16.57
N LEU A 181 5.79 -9.53 -15.91
CA LEU A 181 6.22 -8.20 -15.47
C LEU A 181 7.44 -8.30 -14.54
N LYS A 182 8.33 -7.30 -14.65
CA LYS A 182 9.49 -7.11 -13.80
C LYS A 182 9.02 -6.58 -12.44
N MET A 183 9.00 -7.45 -11.44
CA MET A 183 8.56 -7.14 -10.08
C MET A 183 9.75 -7.08 -9.12
N PHE A 184 9.91 -6.01 -8.36
CA PHE A 184 11.02 -5.83 -7.42
C PHE A 184 10.55 -5.47 -6.01
N SER A 185 11.06 -6.20 -5.02
CA SER A 185 10.82 -5.93 -3.60
C SER A 185 11.85 -4.92 -3.08
N LEU A 186 11.37 -3.80 -2.53
CA LEU A 186 12.14 -2.71 -1.94
C LEU A 186 12.68 -3.07 -0.55
N SER A 187 13.27 -2.11 0.17
CA SER A 187 13.66 -2.32 1.56
C SER A 187 12.44 -2.46 2.48
N LYS A 188 12.65 -2.96 3.69
CA LYS A 188 11.64 -2.98 4.76
C LYS A 188 11.33 -1.60 5.37
N SER A 189 12.10 -0.57 5.04
CA SER A 189 12.01 0.76 5.66
C SER A 189 10.77 1.54 5.21
N HIS A 190 10.47 2.65 5.89
CA HIS A 190 9.43 3.63 5.53
C HIS A 190 7.99 3.11 5.41
N TYR A 191 7.69 1.92 5.92
CA TYR A 191 6.32 1.38 5.94
C TYR A 191 6.11 0.45 7.13
N ALA A 192 4.95 0.56 7.75
CA ALA A 192 4.48 -0.42 8.71
C ALA A 192 2.98 -0.69 8.57
N TYR A 193 2.65 -1.97 8.51
CA TYR A 193 1.28 -2.46 8.59
C TYR A 193 0.78 -2.34 10.04
N ILE A 194 -0.31 -1.59 10.25
CA ILE A 194 -0.83 -1.33 11.60
C ILE A 194 -1.94 -2.32 11.94
N ARG A 195 -1.69 -3.15 12.95
CA ARG A 195 -2.70 -4.07 13.49
C ARG A 195 -3.37 -3.45 14.72
N TYR A 196 -4.46 -2.71 14.47
CA TYR A 196 -5.41 -2.20 15.46
C TYR A 196 -6.08 -3.29 16.33
N PRO A 197 -6.48 -2.98 17.57
CA PRO A 197 -7.19 -3.93 18.44
C PRO A 197 -8.60 -4.33 17.94
N SER A 198 -9.29 -3.45 17.21
CA SER A 198 -10.65 -3.69 16.73
C SER A 198 -10.64 -4.32 15.33
N PRO A 199 -11.40 -5.40 15.06
CA PRO A 199 -11.46 -6.02 13.75
C PRO A 199 -11.98 -5.12 12.62
N ARG A 200 -12.77 -4.08 12.94
CA ARG A 200 -13.35 -3.16 11.94
C ARG A 200 -12.36 -2.09 11.43
N HIS A 201 -11.16 -2.06 11.97
CA HIS A 201 -10.13 -1.07 11.64
C HIS A 201 -9.00 -1.63 10.76
N HIS A 202 -9.20 -2.74 10.05
CA HIS A 202 -8.19 -3.29 9.13
C HIS A 202 -8.76 -3.47 7.74
N HIS A 203 -7.98 -3.13 6.72
CA HIS A 203 -8.24 -3.54 5.33
C HIS A 203 -8.04 -5.06 5.12
N SER A 204 -7.10 -5.67 5.84
CA SER A 204 -6.79 -7.10 5.71
C SER A 204 -7.58 -7.99 6.68
N ASP A 205 -8.19 -9.05 6.14
CA ASP A 205 -8.90 -10.10 6.89
C ASP A 205 -7.97 -11.17 7.50
N VAL A 206 -6.65 -11.06 7.27
CA VAL A 206 -5.69 -12.06 7.74
C VAL A 206 -5.70 -12.13 9.27
N LYS A 207 -5.87 -13.35 9.79
CA LYS A 207 -5.91 -13.60 11.23
C LYS A 207 -4.54 -13.33 11.88
N GLU A 208 -4.56 -12.70 13.05
CA GLU A 208 -3.35 -12.31 13.79
C GLU A 208 -2.37 -13.48 14.01
N HIS A 209 -2.84 -14.68 14.36
CA HIS A 209 -1.96 -15.83 14.57
C HIS A 209 -1.19 -16.22 13.29
N LEU A 210 -1.76 -16.01 12.10
CA LEU A 210 -1.08 -16.26 10.82
C LEU A 210 0.01 -15.22 10.56
N LEU A 211 -0.27 -13.95 10.85
CA LEU A 211 0.71 -12.86 10.77
C LEU A 211 1.88 -13.11 11.72
N ARG A 212 1.58 -13.49 12.97
CA ARG A 212 2.60 -13.82 13.98
C ARG A 212 3.45 -15.01 13.57
N ARG A 213 2.85 -16.07 13.02
CA ARG A 213 3.58 -17.25 12.51
C ARG A 213 4.57 -16.90 11.40
N ARG A 214 4.25 -15.90 10.58
CA ARG A 214 5.06 -15.50 9.42
C ARG A 214 5.96 -14.29 9.67
N SER A 215 5.98 -13.78 10.90
CA SER A 215 6.80 -12.63 11.29
C SER A 215 7.69 -12.96 12.49
N LYS A 216 8.79 -12.23 12.63
CA LYS A 216 9.72 -12.36 13.77
C LYS A 216 9.57 -11.15 14.68
N PHE A 217 9.61 -11.33 16.00
CA PHE A 217 9.66 -10.22 16.94
C PHE A 217 10.89 -9.35 16.67
N VAL A 218 10.72 -8.02 16.74
CA VAL A 218 11.81 -7.04 16.59
C VAL A 218 12.00 -6.28 17.89
N ALA A 219 10.96 -5.61 18.38
CA ALA A 219 11.03 -4.74 19.55
C ALA A 219 9.63 -4.50 20.14
N ASN A 220 9.60 -4.00 21.37
CA ASN A 220 8.43 -3.32 21.90
C ASN A 220 8.58 -1.82 21.61
N LEU A 221 7.57 -1.22 20.98
CA LEU A 221 7.52 0.21 20.66
C LEU A 221 6.25 0.79 21.27
N THR A 222 6.38 1.87 22.02
CA THR A 222 5.22 2.54 22.63
C THR A 222 4.37 3.29 21.62
N SER A 223 4.95 3.68 20.48
CA SER A 223 4.25 4.38 19.40
C SER A 223 4.90 4.07 18.04
N ILE A 224 4.10 4.16 16.98
CA ILE A 224 4.57 3.86 15.62
C ILE A 224 5.52 4.93 15.09
N GLU A 225 5.35 6.18 15.52
CA GLU A 225 6.19 7.33 15.15
C GLU A 225 7.65 7.14 15.57
N SER A 226 7.90 6.24 16.53
CA SER A 226 9.25 5.82 16.91
C SER A 226 9.99 5.05 15.80
N LEU A 227 9.29 4.54 14.77
CA LEU A 227 9.91 3.89 13.60
C LEU A 227 10.74 4.85 12.74
N ASN A 228 10.49 6.16 12.78
CA ASN A 228 11.31 7.12 12.04
C ASN A 228 12.79 7.14 12.51
N LYS A 229 13.12 6.42 13.60
CA LYS A 229 14.46 6.30 14.18
C LYS A 229 15.12 4.93 13.95
N LEU A 230 14.47 4.00 13.25
CA LEU A 230 14.92 2.61 12.99
C LEU A 230 15.27 2.41 11.52
#